data_AF-A0A7C0V148-F1
#
_entry.id   AF-A0A7C0V148-F1
#
_cell.length_a   1.000
_cell.length_b   1.000
_cell.length_c   1.000
_cell.angle_alpha   90.00
_cell.angle_beta   90.00
_cell.angle_gamma   90.00
#
_symmetry.space_group_name_H-M   'P 1'
#
loop_
_entity.id
_entity.type
_entity.pdbx_description
1 polymer ?
#
loop_
_entity_poly.entity_id
_entity_poly.type
_entity_poly.pdbx_seq_one_letter_code
_entity_poly.pdbx_strand_id
1 'polypeptide(L)'
;VIYLCDKEDHPRVQTRLEVMKEIFHLNNVQVMEFFSEGESLLARLFSLIILGDYISYYLAILNDVDPTPIRNIDLLKQRLAQRN
;
A
#
# COMPACT_ATOMS: atom_id res chain seq x y z
N VAL A 1 -9.21 4.69 -3.65
CA VAL A 1 -7.86 4.91 -3.04
C VAL A 1 -7.91 4.45 -1.60
N ILE A 2 -6.86 3.80 -1.11
CA ILE A 2 -6.74 3.34 0.28
C ILE A 2 -5.70 4.20 0.99
N TYR A 3 -6.04 4.71 2.17
CA TYR A 3 -5.12 5.36 3.10
C TYR A 3 -4.83 4.43 4.28
N LEU A 4 -3.56 4.31 4.62
CA LEU A 4 -3.07 3.60 5.79
C LEU A 4 -2.52 4.66 6.75
N CYS A 5 -3.15 4.83 7.90
CA CYS A 5 -2.93 5.94 8.81
C CYS A 5 -2.41 5.43 10.16
N ASP A 6 -1.40 6.09 10.73
CA ASP A 6 -0.93 5.86 12.09
C ASP A 6 -1.23 7.05 13.00
N LYS A 7 -1.51 6.79 14.27
CA LYS A 7 -1.75 7.84 15.27
C LYS A 7 -0.54 8.75 15.51
N GLU A 8 0.66 8.28 15.20
CA GLU A 8 1.93 9.03 15.30
C GLU A 8 2.43 9.53 13.93
N ASP A 9 1.58 9.53 12.89
CA ASP A 9 1.95 10.11 11.59
C ASP A 9 2.39 11.57 11.75
N HIS A 10 3.48 11.92 11.07
CA HIS A 10 4.01 13.29 11.13
C HIS A 10 2.94 14.28 10.65
N PRO A 11 2.76 15.46 11.29
CA PRO A 11 1.68 16.40 10.96
C PRO A 11 1.61 16.77 9.46
N ARG A 12 2.76 16.95 8.82
CA ARG A 12 2.86 17.18 7.36
C ARG A 12 2.24 16.05 6.51
N VAL A 13 2.32 14.79 6.94
CA VAL A 13 1.69 13.66 6.26
C VAL A 13 0.17 13.76 6.42
N GLN A 14 -0.32 14.04 7.63
CA GLN A 14 -1.75 14.23 7.90
C GLN A 14 -2.34 15.34 7.02
N THR A 15 -1.70 16.52 6.97
CA THR A 15 -2.11 17.62 6.07
C THR A 15 -2.13 17.18 4.60
N ARG A 16 -1.16 16.39 4.16
CA ARG A 16 -1.14 15.86 2.79
C ARG A 16 -2.34 14.94 2.53
N LEU A 17 -2.68 14.06 3.48
CA LEU A 17 -3.81 13.16 3.34
C LEU A 17 -5.14 13.93 3.24
N GLU A 18 -5.33 14.95 4.07
CA GLU A 18 -6.50 15.85 4.05
C GLU A 18 -6.64 16.56 2.70
N VAL A 19 -5.60 17.27 2.25
CA VAL A 19 -5.60 17.98 0.95
C VAL A 19 -5.86 17.01 -0.21
N MET A 20 -5.25 15.83 -0.19
CA MET A 20 -5.47 14.83 -1.24
C MET A 20 -6.89 14.26 -1.19
N LYS A 21 -7.50 14.13 -0.02
CA LYS A 21 -8.89 13.65 0.14
C LYS A 21 -9.88 14.63 -0.48
N GLU A 22 -9.66 15.94 -0.31
CA GLU A 22 -10.43 16.98 -0.99
C GLU A 22 -10.30 16.88 -2.52
N ILE A 23 -9.07 16.73 -3.03
CA ILE A 23 -8.82 16.57 -4.47
C ILE A 23 -9.51 15.31 -5.01
N PHE A 24 -9.43 14.18 -4.31
CA PHE A 24 -10.09 12.95 -4.72
C PHE A 24 -11.61 13.08 -4.71
N HIS A 25 -12.17 13.76 -3.71
CA HIS A 25 -13.60 14.03 -3.65
C HIS A 25 -14.08 14.84 -4.86
N LEU A 26 -13.35 15.90 -5.26
CA LEU A 26 -13.66 16.69 -6.46
C LEU A 26 -13.62 15.87 -7.76
N ASN A 27 -12.90 14.74 -7.77
CA ASN A 27 -12.79 13.84 -8.91
C ASN A 27 -13.68 12.59 -8.78
N ASN A 28 -14.64 12.57 -7.84
CA ASN A 28 -15.49 11.40 -7.53
C ASN A 28 -14.70 10.11 -7.24
N VAL A 29 -13.48 10.25 -6.69
CA VAL A 29 -12.66 9.12 -6.28
C VAL A 29 -12.92 8.81 -4.82
N GLN A 30 -13.40 7.60 -4.55
CA GLN A 30 -13.61 7.14 -3.18
C GLN A 30 -12.27 6.93 -2.46
N VAL A 31 -12.17 7.45 -1.24
CA VAL A 31 -11.05 7.21 -0.32
C VAL A 31 -11.55 6.38 0.84
N MET A 32 -10.87 5.27 1.14
CA MET A 32 -11.10 4.43 2.31
C MET A 32 -9.90 4.57 3.26
N GLU A 33 -10.17 4.79 4.54
CA GLU A 33 -9.15 5.04 5.57
C GLU A 33 -9.09 3.85 6.52
N PHE A 34 -7.88 3.35 6.76
CA PHE A 34 -7.60 2.30 7.72
C PHE A 34 -6.56 2.80 8.70
N PHE A 35 -6.83 2.61 9.99
CA PHE A 35 -5.96 3.06 11.06
C PHE A 35 -5.17 1.88 11.62
N SER A 36 -3.92 2.13 12.01
CA SER A 36 -3.07 1.12 12.62
C SER A 36 -3.63 0.62 13.96
N GLU A 37 -3.36 -0.65 14.26
CA GLU A 37 -3.80 -1.31 15.49
C GLU A 37 -2.60 -1.80 16.31
N GLY A 38 -2.69 -1.67 17.63
CA GLY A 38 -1.69 -2.14 18.59
C GLY A 38 -0.99 -1.04 19.37
N GLU A 39 -0.23 -1.46 20.39
CA GLU A 39 0.41 -0.56 21.33
C GLU A 39 1.79 -0.10 20.87
N SER A 40 2.66 -1.05 20.49
CA SER A 40 4.02 -0.76 20.06
C SER A 40 4.08 -0.27 18.62
N LEU A 41 5.11 0.52 18.29
CA LEU A 41 5.34 0.99 16.92
C LEU A 41 5.37 -0.18 15.91
N LEU A 42 6.04 -1.28 16.26
CA LEU A 42 6.09 -2.46 15.39
C LEU A 42 4.73 -3.11 15.21
N ALA A 43 3.93 -3.26 16.27
CA ALA A 43 2.60 -3.84 16.16
C ALA A 43 1.72 -3.01 15.20
N ARG A 44 1.74 -1.69 15.36
CA ARG A 44 1.00 -0.75 14.51
C ARG A 44 1.46 -0.82 13.05
N LEU A 45 2.77 -0.81 12.82
CA LEU A 45 3.35 -0.94 11.48
C LEU A 45 2.92 -2.26 10.81
N PHE A 46 3.09 -3.39 11.50
CA PHE A 46 2.75 -4.69 10.95
C PHE A 46 1.25 -4.88 10.75
N SER A 47 0.38 -4.26 11.57
CA SER A 47 -1.07 -4.31 11.36
C SER A 47 -1.48 -3.79 9.98
N LEU A 48 -0.87 -2.67 9.54
CA LEU A 48 -1.14 -2.05 8.23
C LEU A 48 -0.46 -2.80 7.08
N ILE A 49 0.78 -3.31 7.28
CA ILE A 49 1.48 -4.12 6.27
C ILE A 49 0.67 -5.38 5.94
N ILE A 50 0.27 -6.13 6.98
CA ILE A 50 -0.48 -7.38 6.80
C ILE A 50 -1.81 -7.12 6.10
N LEU A 51 -2.50 -6.04 6.46
CA LEU A 51 -3.72 -5.62 5.78
C LEU A 51 -3.47 -5.38 4.28
N GLY A 52 -2.44 -4.61 3.94
CA GLY A 52 -2.08 -4.33 2.54
C GLY A 52 -1.73 -5.59 1.75
N ASP A 53 -0.95 -6.48 2.35
CA ASP A 53 -0.55 -7.77 1.74
C ASP A 53 -1.79 -8.61 1.41
N TYR A 54 -2.70 -8.80 2.37
CA TYR A 54 -3.93 -9.55 2.13
C TYR A 54 -4.83 -8.87 1.10
N ILE A 55 -5.01 -7.55 1.15
CA ILE A 55 -5.80 -6.82 0.14
C ILE A 55 -5.25 -7.11 -1.26
N SER A 56 -3.93 -7.00 -1.44
CA SER A 56 -3.29 -7.22 -2.75
C SER A 56 -3.43 -8.67 -3.21
N TYR A 57 -3.25 -9.63 -2.30
CA TYR A 57 -3.35 -11.06 -2.57
C TYR A 57 -4.77 -11.47 -2.97
N TYR A 58 -5.78 -11.06 -2.19
CA TYR A 58 -7.18 -11.35 -2.51
C TYR A 58 -7.64 -10.62 -3.77
N LEU A 59 -7.15 -9.40 -4.02
CA LEU A 59 -7.44 -8.69 -5.26
C LEU A 59 -6.91 -9.47 -6.48
N ALA A 60 -5.72 -10.05 -6.40
CA ALA A 60 -5.18 -10.88 -7.48
C ALA A 60 -6.06 -12.11 -7.73
N ILE A 61 -6.47 -12.81 -6.67
CA ILE A 61 -7.41 -13.95 -6.77
C ILE A 61 -8.73 -13.53 -7.42
N LEU A 62 -9.32 -12.42 -6.98
CA LEU A 62 -10.60 -11.92 -7.51
C LEU A 62 -10.51 -11.49 -8.98
N ASN A 63 -9.31 -11.21 -9.49
CA ASN A 63 -9.07 -10.83 -10.88
C ASN A 63 -8.47 -11.97 -11.71
N ASP A 64 -8.44 -13.20 -11.21
CA ASP A 64 -7.83 -14.36 -11.87
C ASP A 64 -6.35 -14.14 -12.27
N VAL A 65 -5.63 -13.35 -11.47
CA VAL A 65 -4.19 -13.07 -11.65
C VAL A 65 -3.39 -13.88 -10.64
N ASP A 66 -2.34 -14.57 -11.09
CA ASP A 66 -1.36 -15.20 -10.20
C ASP A 66 -0.54 -14.11 -9.48
N PRO A 67 -0.61 -13.99 -8.14
CA PRO A 67 0.12 -12.97 -7.37
C PRO A 67 1.62 -13.30 -7.19
N THR A 68 2.06 -14.49 -7.58
CA THR A 68 3.43 -15.00 -7.34
C THR A 68 4.50 -14.43 -8.30
N PRO A 69 4.25 -14.30 -9.62
CA PRO A 69 5.30 -13.97 -10.59
C PRO A 69 5.72 -12.51 -10.54
N ILE A 70 7.03 -12.26 -10.44
CA ILE A 70 7.65 -10.93 -10.49
C ILE A 70 8.44 -10.74 -11.80
N ARG A 71 7.78 -10.98 -12.94
CA ARG A 71 8.40 -11.09 -14.29
C ARG A 71 9.37 -9.95 -14.63
N ASN A 72 9.03 -8.70 -14.29
CA ASN A 72 9.90 -7.54 -14.55
C ASN A 72 11.18 -7.57 -13.70
N ILE A 73 11.09 -8.04 -12.46
CA ILE A 73 12.25 -8.19 -11.57
C ILE A 73 13.11 -9.36 -12.04
N ASP A 74 12.50 -10.46 -12.47
CA ASP A 74 13.25 -11.61 -13.00
C ASP A 74 14.01 -11.23 -14.27
N LEU A 75 13.36 -10.51 -15.20
CA LEU A 75 14.00 -9.96 -16.39
C LEU A 75 15.15 -8.99 -16.04
N LEU A 76 14.94 -8.12 -15.05
CA LEU A 76 15.98 -7.22 -14.56
C LEU A 76 17.19 -8.01 -14.03
N LYS A 77 16.96 -8.99 -13.15
CA LYS A 77 18.01 -9.85 -12.58
C LYS A 77 18.79 -10.58 -13.68
N GLN A 78 18.10 -11.14 -14.67
CA GLN A 78 18.71 -11.81 -15.81
C GLN A 78 19.61 -10.86 -16.63
N ARG A 79 19.11 -9.65 -16.95
CA ARG A 79 19.88 -8.66 -17.72
C ARG A 79 21.11 -8.14 -16.98
N LEU A 80 21.03 -8.00 -15.66
CA LEU A 80 22.18 -7.59 -14.84
C LEU A 80 23.25 -8.69 -14.81
N ALA A 81 22.85 -9.95 -14.70
CA ALA A 81 23.79 -11.08 -14.71
C ALA A 81 24.54 -11.25 -16.05
N GLN A 82 23.95 -10.84 -17.18
CA GLN A 82 24.58 -10.92 -18.52
C GLN A 82 25.55 -9.76 -18.82
N ARG A 83 25.55 -8.69 -18.02
CA ARG A 83 26.41 -7.50 -18.20
C ARG A 83 27.61 -7.47 -17.26
N ASN A 84 27.72 -8.45 -16.36
CA ASN A 84 28.91 -8.74 -15.56
C ASN A 84 29.68 -9.88 -16.21
#